data_AF-A0A2J8XYS5-F1
#
_entry.id   AF-A0A2J8XYS5-F1
#
_cell.length_a   1.000
_cell.length_b   1.000
_cell.length_c   1.000
_cell.angle_alpha   90.00
_cell.angle_beta   90.00
_cell.angle_gamma   90.00
#
_symmetry.space_group_name_H-M   'P 1'
#
loop_
_entity.id
_entity.type
_entity.pdbx_description
1 polymer ?
#
loop_
_entity_poly.entity_id
_entity_poly.type
_entity_poly.pdbx_seq_one_letter_code
_entity_poly.pdbx_strand_id
1 'polypeptide(L)'
;WTEEERKQFKDYEKKVKELNEERDKYRKSLEAELKKLQNSIQESTQAFDEHLKRLFERRVKAEMVTNQEELKISNLAFSLLLDEELSSREKFLNNYLIRKQHEKSQTSEAVRKSREDLDVYKEHYDNLLAEDKVMDRSFKKEFSEIPGHQVDILYKLFKRRPRISKQKTHSETTSVVPFGELPGSDKLNKDAFAQLMKAMDELDNISNMPEGLDPLVWNHFCMTRRAKVENEQKVKQKAADLLEMATFLRKRVEEEEKVQQEIERVFHELILLQEEKVRFQLNLTIQILLKQGQVELENFQLVLEYSDAILINKSIIEDLNSVIRTQGQKKVASMMESKDVHKRILQIEWEHKKMEMEREDLNQKAWDIQMLFFSRDRQKYLNEPNYEALISIQIGIMEQTIAVLDKTHKKNVENCKKLLKKLGKFSNQKDIANYTLSCNLREELVAVSERKDICNAMGSKLTCEKIVKERYENMMQQQKLTNISKQQAEQISVLQTEVERLRMKTFPALVQM
;
A
#
# COMPACT_ATOMS: atom_id res chain seq x y z
N TRP A 1 93.25 -37.55 -19.14
CA TRP A 1 93.52 -37.29 -17.72
C TRP A 1 94.36 -38.42 -17.18
N THR A 2 95.45 -38.11 -16.50
CA THR A 2 96.24 -39.08 -15.73
C THR A 2 95.44 -39.58 -14.51
N GLU A 3 95.88 -40.66 -13.88
CA GLU A 3 95.17 -41.29 -12.78
C GLU A 3 95.16 -40.41 -11.52
N GLU A 4 96.25 -39.65 -11.27
CA GLU A 4 96.27 -38.56 -10.30
C GLU A 4 95.25 -37.45 -10.58
N GLU A 5 95.12 -36.98 -11.83
CA GLU A 5 94.15 -35.92 -12.20
C GLU A 5 92.70 -36.37 -11.97
N ARG A 6 92.37 -37.63 -12.25
CA ARG A 6 91.05 -38.21 -11.96
C ARG A 6 90.76 -38.28 -10.46
N LYS A 7 91.77 -38.59 -9.63
CA LYS A 7 91.63 -38.65 -8.18
C LYS A 7 91.43 -37.24 -7.59
N GLN A 8 92.22 -36.27 -8.04
CA GLN A 8 92.07 -34.86 -7.64
C GLN A 8 90.70 -34.28 -8.04
N PHE A 9 90.19 -34.63 -9.22
CA PHE A 9 88.87 -34.20 -9.65
C PHE A 9 87.74 -34.81 -8.80
N LYS A 10 87.82 -36.10 -8.43
CA LYS A 10 86.85 -36.73 -7.52
C LYS A 10 86.87 -36.12 -6.12
N ASP A 11 88.06 -35.81 -5.59
CA ASP A 11 88.20 -35.14 -4.30
C ASP A 11 87.66 -33.70 -4.35
N TYR A 12 87.84 -33.00 -5.48
CA TYR A 12 87.22 -31.70 -5.72
C TYR A 12 85.70 -31.78 -5.78
N GLU A 13 85.12 -32.72 -6.54
CA GLU A 13 83.66 -32.93 -6.58
C GLU A 13 83.08 -33.25 -5.20
N LYS A 14 83.79 -34.04 -4.39
CA LYS A 14 83.36 -34.36 -3.03
C LYS A 14 83.34 -33.11 -2.16
N LYS A 15 84.40 -32.28 -2.19
CA LYS A 15 84.45 -30.99 -1.48
C LYS A 15 83.37 -30.02 -1.94
N VAL A 16 83.06 -29.98 -3.24
CA VAL A 16 81.97 -29.15 -3.79
C VAL A 16 80.61 -29.63 -3.27
N LYS A 17 80.37 -30.94 -3.19
CA LYS A 17 79.14 -31.51 -2.61
C LYS A 17 79.03 -31.19 -1.12
N GLU A 18 80.10 -31.41 -0.35
CA GLU A 18 80.15 -31.07 1.08
C GLU A 18 79.89 -29.57 1.32
N LEU A 19 80.53 -28.68 0.54
CA LEU A 19 80.28 -27.24 0.60
C LEU A 19 78.84 -26.85 0.24
N ASN A 20 78.24 -27.51 -0.75
CA ASN A 20 76.84 -27.28 -1.12
C ASN A 20 75.88 -27.75 -0.04
N GLU A 21 76.14 -28.90 0.58
CA GLU A 21 75.36 -29.40 1.72
C GLU A 21 75.46 -28.48 2.93
N GLU A 22 76.65 -27.95 3.23
CA GLU A 22 76.84 -26.94 4.29
C GLU A 22 76.12 -25.64 3.97
N ARG A 23 76.18 -25.17 2.72
CA ARG A 23 75.42 -23.99 2.25
C ARG A 23 73.92 -24.18 2.40
N ASP A 24 73.39 -25.36 2.06
CA ASP A 24 71.96 -25.65 2.17
C ASP A 24 71.51 -25.80 3.63
N LYS A 25 72.35 -26.40 4.50
CA LYS A 25 72.12 -26.43 5.95
C LYS A 25 72.09 -25.02 6.52
N TYR A 26 73.05 -24.17 6.15
CA TYR A 26 73.11 -22.78 6.58
C TYR A 26 71.90 -21.97 6.08
N ARG A 27 71.50 -22.13 4.81
CA ARG A 27 70.28 -21.50 4.26
C ARG A 27 69.05 -21.91 5.05
N LYS A 28 68.86 -23.20 5.31
CA LYS A 28 67.70 -23.69 6.10
C LYS A 28 67.70 -23.16 7.53
N SER A 29 68.87 -23.03 8.15
CA SER A 29 69.01 -22.42 9.47
C SER A 29 68.56 -20.96 9.45
N LEU A 30 69.01 -20.18 8.47
CA LEU A 30 68.60 -18.78 8.31
C LEU A 30 67.10 -18.64 8.00
N GLU A 31 66.53 -19.51 7.16
CA GLU A 31 65.08 -19.53 6.89
C GLU A 31 64.27 -19.85 8.15
N ALA A 32 64.74 -20.78 8.99
CA ALA A 32 64.09 -21.11 10.26
C ALA A 32 64.17 -19.95 11.26
N GLU A 33 65.33 -19.29 11.37
CA GLU A 33 65.48 -18.09 12.20
C GLU A 33 64.61 -16.93 11.71
N LEU A 34 64.58 -16.69 10.41
CA LEU A 34 63.71 -15.67 9.79
C LEU A 34 62.25 -15.95 10.12
N LYS A 35 61.78 -17.19 9.95
CA LYS A 35 60.39 -17.57 10.25
C LYS A 35 60.08 -17.42 11.74
N LYS A 36 61.02 -17.77 12.62
CA LYS A 36 60.88 -17.58 14.07
C LYS A 36 60.77 -16.11 14.44
N LEU A 37 61.60 -15.25 13.84
CA LEU A 37 61.56 -13.80 14.04
C LEU A 37 60.24 -13.20 13.51
N GLN A 38 59.79 -13.62 12.32
CA GLN A 38 58.51 -13.18 11.76
C GLN A 38 57.33 -13.54 12.67
N ASN A 39 57.27 -14.78 13.15
CA ASN A 39 56.23 -15.21 14.09
C ASN A 39 56.29 -14.41 15.40
N SER A 40 57.49 -14.21 15.96
CA SER A 40 57.67 -13.43 17.19
C SER A 40 57.25 -11.96 17.02
N ILE A 41 57.54 -11.34 15.86
CA ILE A 41 57.09 -9.99 15.54
C ILE A 41 55.57 -9.97 15.45
N GLN A 42 54.96 -10.92 14.72
CA GLN A 42 53.51 -10.99 14.57
C GLN A 42 52.79 -11.14 15.92
N GLU A 43 53.25 -12.06 16.77
CA GLU A 43 52.71 -12.25 18.12
C GLU A 43 52.85 -10.98 18.97
N SER A 44 54.01 -10.31 18.91
CA SER A 44 54.25 -9.06 19.64
C SER A 44 53.34 -7.92 19.14
N THR A 45 53.16 -7.77 17.83
CA THR A 45 52.25 -6.79 17.23
C THR A 45 50.80 -7.08 17.65
N GLN A 46 50.34 -8.32 17.55
CA GLN A 46 48.99 -8.69 17.96
C GLN A 46 48.76 -8.44 19.45
N ALA A 47 49.71 -8.79 20.30
CA ALA A 47 49.65 -8.50 21.72
C ALA A 47 49.57 -7.00 21.99
N PHE A 48 50.38 -6.19 21.31
CA PHE A 48 50.33 -4.72 21.43
C PHE A 48 48.96 -4.16 20.99
N ASP A 49 48.44 -4.60 19.85
CA ASP A 49 47.15 -4.17 19.33
C ASP A 49 46.00 -4.51 20.29
N GLU A 50 46.03 -5.69 20.91
CA GLU A 50 45.07 -6.05 21.95
C GLU A 50 45.16 -5.14 23.18
N HIS A 51 46.38 -4.80 23.62
CA HIS A 51 46.57 -3.88 24.73
C HIS A 51 46.07 -2.47 24.38
N LEU A 52 46.37 -2.00 23.17
CA LEU A 52 45.89 -0.71 22.66
C LEU A 52 44.36 -0.68 22.59
N LYS A 53 43.74 -1.75 22.09
CA LYS A 53 42.28 -1.88 22.06
C LYS A 53 41.67 -1.84 23.45
N ARG A 54 42.22 -2.59 24.41
CA ARG A 54 41.77 -2.56 25.82
C ARG A 54 41.91 -1.16 26.43
N LEU A 55 43.02 -0.47 26.15
CA LEU A 55 43.25 0.90 26.61
C LEU A 55 42.22 1.87 26.00
N PHE A 56 41.96 1.75 24.70
CA PHE A 56 40.97 2.56 23.99
C PHE A 56 39.56 2.34 24.55
N GLU A 57 39.14 1.09 24.75
CA GLU A 57 37.85 0.77 25.38
C GLU A 57 37.74 1.36 26.79
N ARG A 58 38.83 1.34 27.56
CA ARG A 58 38.87 1.94 28.90
C ARG A 58 38.77 3.47 28.83
N ARG A 59 39.45 4.10 27.88
CA ARG A 59 39.37 5.56 27.64
C ARG A 59 37.95 5.98 27.28
N VAL A 60 37.32 5.31 26.32
CA VAL A 60 35.94 5.62 25.90
C VAL A 60 34.96 5.47 27.08
N LYS A 61 35.11 4.41 27.89
CA LYS A 61 34.28 4.25 29.10
C LYS A 61 34.51 5.36 30.12
N ALA A 62 35.75 5.79 30.32
CA ALA A 62 36.07 6.89 31.22
C ALA A 62 35.46 8.21 30.73
N GLU A 63 35.66 8.56 29.45
CA GLU A 63 35.07 9.75 28.84
C GLU A 63 33.53 9.72 28.90
N MET A 64 32.90 8.57 28.67
CA MET A 64 31.44 8.41 28.79
C MET A 64 30.95 8.72 30.21
N VAL A 65 31.63 8.21 31.24
CA VAL A 65 31.26 8.46 32.65
C VAL A 65 31.50 9.93 33.01
N THR A 66 32.62 10.52 32.57
CA THR A 66 32.90 11.94 32.79
C THR A 66 31.81 12.81 32.18
N ASN A 67 31.47 12.61 30.90
CA ASN A 67 30.42 13.37 30.22
C ASN A 67 29.05 13.16 30.89
N GLN A 68 28.77 11.94 31.38
CA GLN A 68 27.53 11.64 32.10
C GLN A 68 27.43 12.47 33.39
N GLU A 69 28.49 12.48 34.21
CA GLU A 69 28.51 13.25 35.46
C GLU A 69 28.54 14.76 35.20
N GLU A 70 29.23 15.24 34.16
CA GLU A 70 29.20 16.66 33.76
C GLU A 70 27.79 17.10 33.34
N LEU A 71 27.07 16.28 32.58
CA LEU A 71 25.68 16.57 32.23
C LEU A 71 24.77 16.57 33.46
N LYS A 72 24.97 15.63 34.38
CA LYS A 72 24.24 15.57 35.65
C LYS A 72 24.50 16.80 36.51
N ILE A 73 25.75 17.20 36.67
CA ILE A 73 26.14 18.43 37.40
C ILE A 73 25.48 19.63 36.74
N SER A 74 25.52 19.73 35.41
CA SER A 74 24.89 20.84 34.66
C SER A 74 23.38 20.91 34.89
N ASN A 75 22.68 19.77 34.83
CA ASN A 75 21.24 19.69 35.10
C ASN A 75 20.89 20.02 36.54
N LEU A 76 21.69 19.57 37.51
CA LEU A 76 21.51 19.90 38.92
C LEU A 76 21.76 21.38 39.18
N ALA A 77 22.81 21.96 38.61
CA ALA A 77 23.11 23.38 38.71
C ALA A 77 21.97 24.24 38.13
N PHE A 78 21.44 23.85 36.96
CA PHE A 78 20.26 24.49 36.38
C PHE A 78 19.03 24.40 37.31
N SER A 79 18.79 23.22 37.89
CA SER A 79 17.67 23.01 38.80
C SER A 79 17.79 23.82 40.09
N LEU A 80 19.00 23.94 40.64
CA LEU A 80 19.29 24.77 41.81
C LEU A 80 19.13 26.26 41.51
N LEU A 81 19.60 26.71 40.34
CA LEU A 81 19.43 28.10 39.91
C LEU A 81 17.95 28.46 39.76
N LEU A 82 17.15 27.56 39.20
CA LEU A 82 15.71 27.75 39.04
C LEU A 82 15.00 27.77 40.40
N ASP A 83 15.35 26.88 41.34
CA ASP A 83 14.80 26.91 42.71
C ASP A 83 15.20 28.19 43.47
N GLU A 84 16.42 28.69 43.26
CA GLU A 84 16.88 29.97 43.81
C GLU A 84 16.08 31.14 43.21
N GLU A 85 15.85 31.15 41.90
CA GLU A 85 15.04 32.17 41.23
C GLU A 85 13.61 32.17 41.77
N LEU A 86 12.95 31.00 41.82
CA LEU A 86 11.60 30.86 42.38
C LEU A 86 11.55 31.32 43.84
N SER A 87 12.52 30.91 44.65
CA SER A 87 12.60 31.29 46.07
C SER A 87 12.89 32.79 46.26
N SER A 88 13.67 33.40 45.38
CA SER A 88 13.93 34.84 45.39
C SER A 88 12.67 35.64 45.04
N ARG A 89 11.92 35.19 44.02
CA ARG A 89 10.64 35.77 43.63
C ARG A 89 9.59 35.61 44.73
N GLU A 90 9.53 34.44 45.36
CA GLU A 90 8.64 34.18 46.51
C GLU A 90 8.96 35.15 47.67
N LYS A 91 10.24 35.32 48.02
CA LYS A 91 10.66 36.29 49.03
C LYS A 91 10.30 37.72 48.65
N PHE A 92 10.49 38.10 47.37
CA PHE A 92 10.13 39.42 46.88
C PHE A 92 8.64 39.69 47.02
N LEU A 93 7.78 38.77 46.55
CA LEU A 93 6.32 38.90 46.64
C LEU A 93 5.85 38.94 48.09
N ASN A 94 6.41 38.10 48.97
CA ASN A 94 6.10 38.16 50.41
C ASN A 94 6.47 39.51 51.03
N ASN A 95 7.66 40.05 50.73
CA ASN A 95 8.07 41.36 51.22
C ASN A 95 7.18 42.48 50.66
N TYR A 96 6.79 42.39 49.39
CA TYR A 96 5.87 43.34 48.76
C TYR A 96 4.49 43.28 49.41
N LEU A 97 3.97 42.08 49.67
CA LEU A 97 2.71 41.85 50.36
C LEU A 97 2.72 42.47 51.77
N ILE A 98 3.78 42.27 52.55
CA ILE A 98 3.93 42.87 53.89
C ILE A 98 3.91 44.40 53.80
N ARG A 99 4.63 44.99 52.83
CA ARG A 99 4.60 46.45 52.61
C ARG A 99 3.21 46.96 52.25
N LYS A 100 2.50 46.25 51.38
CA LYS A 100 1.12 46.61 50.99
C LYS A 100 0.13 46.43 52.14
N GLN A 101 0.29 45.42 52.98
CA GLN A 101 -0.50 45.27 54.21
C GLN A 101 -0.26 46.41 55.19
N HIS A 102 0.98 46.90 55.31
CA HIS A 102 1.28 48.08 56.11
C HIS A 102 0.63 49.35 55.53
N GLU A 103 0.73 49.56 54.21
CA GLU A 103 0.04 50.65 53.50
C GLU A 103 -1.48 50.59 53.72
N LYS A 104 -2.08 49.40 53.65
CA LYS A 104 -3.50 49.20 53.96
C LYS A 104 -3.85 49.62 55.39
N SER A 105 -3.01 49.28 56.36
CA SER A 105 -3.25 49.71 57.75
C SER A 105 -3.24 51.23 57.88
N GLN A 106 -2.35 51.92 57.17
CA GLN A 106 -2.27 53.38 57.17
C GLN A 106 -3.48 54.03 56.48
N THR A 107 -3.88 53.52 55.30
CA THR A 107 -5.04 54.05 54.57
C THR A 107 -6.34 53.78 55.32
N SER A 108 -6.48 52.60 55.94
CA SER A 108 -7.64 52.26 56.77
C SER A 108 -7.75 53.16 58.00
N GLU A 109 -6.64 53.48 58.65
CA GLU A 109 -6.62 54.45 59.75
C GLU A 109 -7.01 55.87 59.27
N ALA A 110 -6.53 56.29 58.09
CA ALA A 110 -6.89 57.58 57.51
C ALA A 110 -8.37 57.68 57.14
N VAL A 111 -8.95 56.60 56.59
CA VAL A 111 -10.39 56.48 56.33
C VAL A 111 -11.18 56.55 57.63
N ARG A 112 -10.75 55.83 58.67
CA ARG A 112 -11.39 55.87 60.00
C ARG A 112 -11.40 57.28 60.58
N LYS A 113 -10.25 57.97 60.60
CA LYS A 113 -10.16 59.37 61.07
C LYS A 113 -11.05 60.31 60.27
N SER A 114 -11.00 60.23 58.94
CA SER A 114 -11.82 61.07 58.06
C SER A 114 -13.32 60.85 58.27
N ARG A 115 -13.72 59.62 58.61
CA ARG A 115 -15.11 59.28 58.94
C ARG A 115 -15.52 59.86 60.29
N GLU A 116 -14.67 59.70 61.32
CA GLU A 116 -14.89 60.29 62.65
C GLU A 116 -15.02 61.83 62.56
N ASP A 117 -14.14 62.49 61.79
CA ASP A 117 -14.20 63.94 61.57
C ASP A 117 -15.49 64.36 60.84
N LEU A 118 -15.92 63.59 59.84
CA LEU A 118 -17.18 63.84 59.12
C LEU A 118 -18.38 63.70 60.06
N ASP A 119 -18.40 62.67 60.92
CA ASP A 119 -19.49 62.43 61.86
C ASP A 119 -19.59 63.57 62.90
N VAL A 120 -18.46 64.01 63.47
CA VAL A 120 -18.41 65.17 64.38
C VAL A 120 -18.88 66.44 63.66
N TYR A 121 -18.42 66.68 62.44
CA TYR A 121 -18.81 67.86 61.68
C TYR A 121 -20.32 67.84 61.33
N LYS A 122 -20.86 66.64 61.08
CA LYS A 122 -22.29 66.42 60.84
C LYS A 122 -23.12 66.69 62.09
N GLU A 123 -22.68 66.25 63.26
CA GLU A 123 -23.34 66.60 64.54
C GLU A 123 -23.39 68.11 64.74
N HIS A 124 -22.28 68.83 64.47
CA HIS A 124 -22.27 70.29 64.54
C HIS A 124 -23.24 70.95 63.55
N TYR A 125 -23.34 70.42 62.33
CA TYR A 125 -24.30 70.90 61.33
C TYR A 125 -25.75 70.65 61.78
N ASP A 126 -26.04 69.46 62.31
CA ASP A 126 -27.38 69.10 62.80
C ASP A 126 -27.79 69.96 64.01
N ASN A 127 -26.84 70.30 64.89
CA ASN A 127 -27.05 71.25 66.00
C ASN A 127 -27.38 72.66 65.48
N LEU A 128 -26.61 73.20 64.53
CA LEU A 128 -26.90 74.51 63.91
C LEU A 128 -28.24 74.53 63.19
N LEU A 129 -28.60 73.44 62.50
CA LEU A 129 -29.91 73.26 61.88
C LEU A 129 -31.03 73.21 62.93
N ALA A 130 -30.80 72.59 64.08
CA ALA A 130 -31.76 72.54 65.17
C ALA A 130 -31.95 73.93 65.79
N GLU A 131 -30.87 74.66 66.08
CA GLU A 131 -30.89 76.06 66.51
C GLU A 131 -31.64 76.94 65.50
N ASP A 132 -31.40 76.74 64.20
CA ASP A 132 -32.10 77.43 63.13
C ASP A 132 -33.61 77.23 63.22
N LYS A 133 -34.05 75.98 63.37
CA LYS A 133 -35.47 75.63 63.54
C LYS A 133 -36.05 76.18 64.85
N VAL A 134 -35.25 76.24 65.92
CA VAL A 134 -35.68 76.81 67.21
C VAL A 134 -35.91 78.31 67.09
N MET A 135 -34.99 79.07 66.49
CA MET A 135 -35.16 80.52 66.27
C MET A 135 -36.39 80.84 65.43
N ASP A 136 -36.73 79.98 64.47
CA ASP A 136 -37.96 80.15 63.70
C ASP A 136 -39.24 79.90 64.51
N ARG A 137 -39.20 78.94 65.43
CA ARG A 137 -40.32 78.60 66.34
C ARG A 137 -40.43 79.58 67.51
N SER A 138 -39.31 80.11 68.01
CA SER A 138 -39.26 81.05 69.14
C SER A 138 -39.66 82.46 68.75
N PHE A 139 -39.55 82.84 67.46
CA PHE A 139 -39.89 84.18 66.97
C PHE A 139 -41.24 84.67 67.49
N LYS A 140 -42.32 83.88 67.35
CA LYS A 140 -43.66 84.29 67.82
C LYS A 140 -43.76 84.44 69.35
N LYS A 141 -42.88 83.77 70.11
CA LYS A 141 -42.82 83.87 71.58
C LYS A 141 -42.06 85.13 72.03
N GLU A 142 -40.99 85.49 71.33
CA GLU A 142 -40.17 86.69 71.61
C GLU A 142 -40.96 88.00 71.43
N PHE A 143 -41.95 88.04 70.53
CA PHE A 143 -42.79 89.21 70.26
C PHE A 143 -44.20 89.11 70.88
N SER A 144 -44.38 88.30 71.93
CA SER A 144 -45.70 88.06 72.55
C SER A 144 -46.31 89.27 73.27
N GLU A 145 -45.50 90.30 73.54
CA GLU A 145 -45.91 91.56 74.19
C GLU A 145 -46.66 92.52 73.23
N ILE A 146 -46.71 92.22 71.93
CA ILE A 146 -47.27 93.06 70.87
C ILE A 146 -48.59 92.45 70.34
N PRO A 147 -49.56 93.24 69.86
CA PRO A 147 -50.79 92.71 69.27
C PRO A 147 -50.53 91.68 68.16
N GLY A 148 -51.23 90.54 68.22
CA GLY A 148 -50.94 89.38 67.35
C GLY A 148 -50.96 89.66 65.84
N HIS A 149 -51.78 90.62 65.38
CA HIS A 149 -51.80 91.03 63.95
C HIS A 149 -50.48 91.68 63.50
N GLN A 150 -49.80 92.43 64.38
CA GLN A 150 -48.49 93.03 64.10
C GLN A 150 -47.39 91.96 64.14
N VAL A 151 -47.49 90.98 65.05
CA VAL A 151 -46.55 89.84 65.11
C VAL A 151 -46.59 89.01 63.83
N ASP A 152 -47.77 88.78 63.23
CA ASP A 152 -47.88 88.06 61.96
C ASP A 152 -47.34 88.87 60.76
N ILE A 153 -47.47 90.20 60.77
CA ILE A 153 -46.83 91.09 59.78
C ILE A 153 -45.31 91.01 59.92
N LEU A 154 -44.78 91.12 61.14
CA LEU A 154 -43.35 90.98 61.43
C LEU A 154 -42.84 89.59 61.05
N TYR A 155 -43.60 88.51 61.27
CA TYR A 155 -43.17 87.16 60.87
C TYR A 155 -43.05 87.00 59.35
N LYS A 156 -43.95 87.63 58.56
CA LYS A 156 -43.81 87.68 57.09
C LYS A 156 -42.54 88.42 56.67
N LEU A 157 -42.20 89.52 57.35
CA LEU A 157 -40.95 90.27 57.13
C LEU A 157 -39.72 89.50 57.61
N PHE A 158 -39.84 88.68 58.65
CA PHE A 158 -38.81 87.80 59.19
C PHE A 158 -38.45 86.67 58.22
N LYS A 159 -39.43 86.18 57.44
CA LYS A 159 -39.23 85.17 56.39
C LYS A 159 -38.75 85.75 55.05
N ARG A 160 -38.88 87.06 54.85
CA ARG A 160 -38.41 87.73 53.64
C ARG A 160 -36.88 87.74 53.61
N ARG A 161 -36.30 87.37 52.47
CA ARG A 161 -34.85 87.39 52.22
C ARG A 161 -34.53 88.34 51.06
N PRO A 162 -33.38 89.04 51.07
CA PRO A 162 -32.92 89.81 49.93
C PRO A 162 -32.76 88.90 48.70
N ARG A 163 -33.28 89.33 47.54
CA ARG A 163 -33.01 88.65 46.26
C ARG A 163 -31.71 89.20 45.70
N ILE A 164 -30.59 88.53 46.02
CA ILE A 164 -29.31 88.85 45.39
C ILE A 164 -29.35 88.29 43.97
N SER A 165 -29.25 89.17 42.97
CA SER A 165 -29.13 88.76 41.56
C SER A 165 -27.83 87.99 41.39
N LYS A 166 -27.90 86.70 41.05
CA LYS A 166 -26.73 85.91 40.65
C LYS A 166 -26.20 86.53 39.35
N GLN A 167 -25.15 87.36 39.42
CA GLN A 167 -24.41 87.69 38.22
C GLN A 167 -23.87 86.38 37.63
N LYS A 168 -24.24 86.09 36.37
CA LYS A 168 -23.65 85.00 35.59
C LYS A 168 -22.15 85.25 35.52
N THR A 169 -21.37 84.51 36.30
CA THR A 169 -19.94 84.40 36.07
C THR A 169 -19.76 83.65 34.76
N HIS A 170 -19.37 84.38 33.72
CA HIS A 170 -18.84 83.82 32.50
C HIS A 170 -17.69 82.88 32.87
N SER A 171 -17.76 81.66 32.35
CA SER A 171 -16.69 80.70 32.31
C SER A 171 -15.52 81.28 31.51
N GLU A 172 -14.49 81.77 32.18
CA GLU A 172 -13.19 82.01 31.55
C GLU A 172 -12.24 80.88 31.95
N THR A 173 -12.05 80.00 30.97
CA THR A 173 -10.87 79.18 30.78
C THR A 173 -9.58 79.98 30.99
N THR A 174 -8.63 79.32 31.65
CA THR A 174 -7.16 79.52 31.59
C THR A 174 -6.52 80.21 32.79
N SER A 175 -6.10 79.41 33.76
CA SER A 175 -4.83 79.59 34.48
C SER A 175 -4.44 78.26 35.14
N VAL A 176 -3.77 77.40 34.36
CA VAL A 176 -3.09 76.21 34.89
C VAL A 176 -1.76 76.69 35.47
N VAL A 177 -1.77 77.11 36.74
CA VAL A 177 -0.56 77.26 37.55
C VAL A 177 -0.65 76.20 38.65
N PRO A 178 0.14 75.11 38.60
CA PRO A 178 0.02 73.98 39.53
C PRO A 178 0.30 74.29 41.01
N PHE A 179 0.79 75.50 41.33
CA PHE A 179 1.16 75.94 42.68
C PHE A 179 0.66 77.36 43.05
N GLY A 180 -0.26 77.95 42.26
CA GLY A 180 -0.86 79.24 42.62
C GLY A 180 -2.00 79.05 43.62
N GLU A 181 -1.97 79.77 44.75
CA GLU A 181 -3.11 79.85 45.67
C GLU A 181 -4.34 80.34 44.90
N LEU A 182 -5.25 79.43 44.56
CA LEU A 182 -6.61 79.77 44.16
C LEU A 182 -7.17 80.74 45.21
N PRO A 183 -7.83 81.86 44.83
CA PRO A 183 -8.59 82.64 45.79
C PRO A 183 -9.62 81.69 46.42
N GLY A 184 -9.34 81.25 47.65
CA GLY A 184 -10.09 80.19 48.29
C GLY A 184 -11.58 80.50 48.33
N SER A 185 -12.40 79.46 48.24
CA SER A 185 -13.85 79.48 48.44
C SER A 185 -14.28 80.43 49.58
N ASP A 186 -13.47 80.50 50.64
CA ASP A 186 -13.62 81.42 51.77
C ASP A 186 -13.65 82.92 51.43
N LYS A 187 -12.87 83.41 50.47
CA LYS A 187 -12.88 84.83 50.07
C LYS A 187 -14.18 85.18 49.35
N LEU A 188 -14.60 84.33 48.42
CA LEU A 188 -15.87 84.50 47.68
C LEU A 188 -17.09 84.35 48.60
N ASN A 189 -17.05 83.45 49.58
CA ASN A 189 -18.11 83.30 50.58
C ASN A 189 -18.22 84.49 51.51
N LYS A 190 -17.09 85.10 51.91
CA LYS A 190 -17.07 86.33 52.72
C LYS A 190 -17.62 87.52 51.95
N ASP A 191 -17.25 87.67 50.69
CA ASP A 191 -17.75 88.75 49.83
C ASP A 191 -19.25 88.60 49.55
N ALA A 192 -19.73 87.38 49.30
CA ALA A 192 -21.16 87.09 49.12
C ALA A 192 -21.97 87.34 50.40
N PHE A 193 -21.42 87.00 51.56
CA PHE A 193 -22.03 87.30 52.86
C PHE A 193 -22.07 88.81 53.14
N ALA A 194 -21.00 89.54 52.84
CA ALA A 194 -20.98 91.00 52.98
C ALA A 194 -22.02 91.68 52.08
N GLN A 195 -22.20 91.20 50.84
CA GLN A 195 -23.25 91.66 49.94
C GLN A 195 -24.66 91.34 50.46
N LEU A 196 -24.86 90.16 51.06
CA LEU A 196 -26.11 89.78 51.71
C LEU A 196 -26.44 90.71 52.89
N MET A 197 -25.45 91.01 53.75
CA MET A 197 -25.65 91.90 54.89
C MET A 197 -25.94 93.34 54.45
N LYS A 198 -25.29 93.83 53.39
CA LYS A 198 -25.61 95.13 52.81
C LYS A 198 -27.04 95.21 52.28
N ALA A 199 -27.52 94.14 51.63
CA ALA A 199 -28.90 94.05 51.17
C ALA A 199 -29.91 93.89 52.34
N MET A 200 -29.47 93.40 53.50
CA MET A 200 -30.26 93.40 54.73
C MET A 200 -30.39 94.81 55.33
N ASP A 201 -29.35 95.64 55.27
CA ASP A 201 -29.42 97.05 55.71
C ASP A 201 -30.53 97.83 54.99
N GLU A 202 -30.72 97.57 53.69
CA GLU A 202 -31.81 98.16 52.90
C GLU A 202 -33.20 97.70 53.36
N LEU A 203 -33.33 96.44 53.80
CA LEU A 203 -34.59 95.87 54.31
C LEU A 203 -34.88 96.30 55.76
N ASP A 204 -33.85 96.56 56.58
CA ASP A 204 -33.95 96.99 57.98
C ASP A 204 -34.17 98.52 58.12
N ASN A 205 -34.11 99.28 57.01
CA ASN A 205 -34.35 100.72 56.99
C ASN A 205 -35.71 101.07 57.64
N ILE A 206 -35.74 102.12 58.47
CA ILE A 206 -36.91 102.62 59.22
C ILE A 206 -38.10 102.89 58.29
N SER A 207 -37.84 103.19 57.01
CA SER A 207 -38.87 103.37 55.97
C SER A 207 -39.74 102.13 55.73
N ASN A 208 -39.26 100.94 56.11
CA ASN A 208 -39.97 99.66 55.96
C ASN A 208 -40.71 99.21 57.24
N MET A 209 -40.71 100.04 58.29
CA MET A 209 -41.35 99.75 59.58
C MET A 209 -42.89 99.85 59.44
N PRO A 210 -43.67 98.87 59.95
CA PRO A 210 -45.13 98.96 59.96
C PRO A 210 -45.64 100.17 60.76
N GLU A 211 -46.71 100.81 60.28
CA GLU A 211 -47.34 101.96 60.94
C GLU A 211 -47.85 101.58 62.34
N GLY A 212 -47.42 102.31 63.37
CA GLY A 212 -47.84 102.12 64.78
C GLY A 212 -46.95 101.20 65.63
N LEU A 213 -45.79 100.76 65.13
CA LEU A 213 -44.81 99.99 65.91
C LEU A 213 -43.82 100.93 66.63
N ASP A 214 -43.43 100.58 67.88
CA ASP A 214 -42.37 101.29 68.61
C ASP A 214 -41.01 101.09 67.91
N PRO A 215 -40.25 102.17 67.64
CA PRO A 215 -38.87 102.09 67.15
C PRO A 215 -37.95 101.14 67.94
N LEU A 216 -38.15 100.99 69.25
CA LEU A 216 -37.37 100.04 70.07
C LEU A 216 -37.67 98.57 69.69
N VAL A 217 -38.94 98.26 69.44
CA VAL A 217 -39.40 96.95 68.99
C VAL A 217 -38.92 96.64 67.57
N TRP A 218 -38.92 97.65 66.68
CA TRP A 218 -38.37 97.52 65.32
C TRP A 218 -36.88 97.17 65.35
N ASN A 219 -36.10 97.85 66.19
CA ASN A 219 -34.68 97.55 66.36
C ASN A 219 -34.45 96.12 66.87
N HIS A 220 -35.24 95.67 67.85
CA HIS A 220 -35.19 94.30 68.33
C HIS A 220 -35.54 93.29 67.22
N PHE A 221 -36.57 93.55 66.42
CA PHE A 221 -36.94 92.75 65.26
C PHE A 221 -35.82 92.65 64.22
N CYS A 222 -35.20 93.77 63.85
CA CYS A 222 -34.08 93.81 62.91
C CYS A 222 -32.89 92.98 63.43
N MET A 223 -32.59 93.05 64.74
CA MET A 223 -31.56 92.22 65.37
C MET A 223 -31.88 90.72 65.29
N THR A 224 -33.10 90.31 65.66
CA THR A 224 -33.54 88.89 65.58
C THR A 224 -33.54 88.39 64.14
N ARG A 225 -33.95 89.23 63.17
CA ARG A 225 -33.92 88.92 61.74
C ARG A 225 -32.48 88.75 61.22
N ARG A 226 -31.54 89.62 61.60
CA ARG A 226 -30.12 89.48 61.24
C ARG A 226 -29.52 88.21 61.84
N ALA A 227 -29.74 87.94 63.12
CA ALA A 227 -29.25 86.72 63.77
C ALA A 227 -29.74 85.44 63.06
N LYS A 228 -30.99 85.44 62.60
CA LYS A 228 -31.55 84.34 61.80
C LYS A 228 -30.85 84.19 60.43
N VAL A 229 -30.67 85.27 59.70
CA VAL A 229 -30.01 85.26 58.38
C VAL A 229 -28.55 84.83 58.50
N GLU A 230 -27.84 85.28 59.54
CA GLU A 230 -26.48 84.85 59.84
C GLU A 230 -26.40 83.35 60.08
N ASN A 231 -27.34 82.79 60.86
CA ASN A 231 -27.36 81.36 61.13
C ASN A 231 -27.73 80.53 59.89
N GLU A 232 -28.68 80.97 59.07
CA GLU A 232 -28.99 80.30 57.80
C GLU A 232 -27.78 80.28 56.85
N GLN A 233 -26.96 81.34 56.84
CA GLN A 233 -25.72 81.34 56.08
C GLN A 233 -24.67 80.38 56.68
N LYS A 234 -24.52 80.35 58.01
CA LYS A 234 -23.65 79.38 58.69
C LYS A 234 -24.05 77.94 58.37
N VAL A 235 -25.35 77.63 58.38
CA VAL A 235 -25.90 76.33 57.96
C VAL A 235 -25.54 76.02 56.51
N LYS A 236 -25.73 76.96 55.58
CA LYS A 236 -25.39 76.75 54.16
C LYS A 236 -23.89 76.52 53.94
N GLN A 237 -23.03 77.25 54.64
CA GLN A 237 -21.58 77.07 54.57
C GLN A 237 -21.20 75.68 55.11
N LYS A 238 -21.68 75.32 56.32
CA LYS A 238 -21.46 73.99 56.90
C LYS A 238 -21.99 72.85 56.01
N ALA A 239 -23.11 73.04 55.31
CA ALA A 239 -23.61 72.06 54.35
C ALA A 239 -22.66 71.87 53.14
N ALA A 240 -22.05 72.95 52.64
CA ALA A 240 -21.07 72.89 51.56
C ALA A 240 -19.77 72.19 52.02
N ASP A 241 -19.29 72.53 53.22
CA ASP A 241 -18.12 71.90 53.82
C ASP A 241 -18.36 70.40 54.07
N LEU A 242 -19.55 70.01 54.54
CA LEU A 242 -19.94 68.60 54.68
C LEU A 242 -19.87 67.83 53.37
N LEU A 243 -20.31 68.46 52.27
CA LEU A 243 -20.22 67.84 50.95
C LEU A 243 -18.76 67.65 50.54
N GLU A 244 -17.90 68.64 50.76
CA GLU A 244 -16.46 68.53 50.50
C GLU A 244 -15.82 67.41 51.32
N MET A 245 -16.07 67.37 52.64
CA MET A 245 -15.59 66.31 53.53
C MET A 245 -16.08 64.92 53.10
N ALA A 246 -17.35 64.80 52.68
CA ALA A 246 -17.90 63.54 52.17
C ALA A 246 -17.23 63.11 50.85
N THR A 247 -16.90 64.04 49.96
CA THR A 247 -16.14 63.73 48.74
C THR A 247 -14.69 63.34 49.05
N PHE A 248 -14.08 63.96 50.05
CA PHE A 248 -12.75 63.59 50.52
C PHE A 248 -12.72 62.18 51.12
N LEU A 249 -13.69 61.84 51.97
CA LEU A 249 -13.83 60.49 52.52
C LEU A 249 -13.99 59.45 51.40
N ARG A 250 -14.81 59.73 50.38
CA ARG A 250 -14.98 58.83 49.23
C ARG A 250 -13.65 58.56 48.51
N LYS A 251 -12.86 59.60 48.24
CA LYS A 251 -11.52 59.44 47.64
C LYS A 251 -10.61 58.56 48.49
N ARG A 252 -10.64 58.72 49.83
CA ARG A 252 -9.85 57.88 50.75
C ARG A 252 -10.28 56.42 50.74
N VAL A 253 -11.58 56.15 50.67
CA VAL A 253 -12.11 54.78 50.52
C VAL A 253 -11.67 54.17 49.20
N GLU A 254 -11.74 54.90 48.09
CA GLU A 254 -11.25 54.43 46.79
C GLU A 254 -9.73 54.13 46.79
N GLU A 255 -8.93 54.92 47.53
CA GLU A 255 -7.51 54.64 47.73
C GLU A 255 -7.28 53.34 48.53
N GLU A 256 -8.03 53.13 49.61
CA GLU A 256 -7.96 51.89 50.41
C GLU A 256 -8.36 50.66 49.58
N GLU A 257 -9.43 50.76 48.77
CA GLU A 257 -9.88 49.70 47.87
C GLU A 257 -8.82 49.35 46.82
N LYS A 258 -8.12 50.34 46.25
CA LYS A 258 -7.01 50.09 45.32
C LYS A 258 -5.87 49.33 45.97
N VAL A 259 -5.50 49.68 47.21
CA VAL A 259 -4.47 48.95 47.96
C VAL A 259 -4.94 47.53 48.26
N GLN A 260 -6.21 47.34 48.60
CA GLN A 260 -6.80 46.02 48.84
C GLN A 260 -6.78 45.13 47.57
N GLN A 261 -7.16 45.67 46.42
CA GLN A 261 -7.10 44.96 45.14
C GLN A 261 -5.66 44.55 44.78
N GLU A 262 -4.68 45.40 45.07
CA GLU A 262 -3.27 45.08 44.83
C GLU A 262 -2.77 43.96 45.76
N ILE A 263 -3.19 43.95 47.03
CA ILE A 263 -2.90 42.86 47.97
C ILE A 263 -3.46 41.53 47.45
N GLU A 264 -4.70 41.53 46.98
CA GLU A 264 -5.35 40.33 46.43
C GLU A 264 -4.63 39.82 45.18
N ARG A 265 -4.22 40.73 44.28
CA ARG A 265 -3.45 40.40 43.07
C ARG A 265 -2.13 39.72 43.43
N VAL A 266 -1.37 40.30 44.34
CA VAL A 266 -0.07 39.77 44.80
C VAL A 266 -0.24 38.43 45.50
N PHE A 267 -1.28 38.29 46.32
CA PHE A 267 -1.58 37.06 47.01
C PHE A 267 -1.91 35.93 46.03
N HIS A 268 -2.68 36.22 44.98
CA HIS A 268 -2.95 35.25 43.92
C HIS A 268 -1.69 34.84 43.16
N GLU A 269 -0.82 35.80 42.81
CA GLU A 269 0.47 35.52 42.17
C GLU A 269 1.37 34.64 43.05
N LEU A 270 1.37 34.87 44.36
CA LEU A 270 2.13 34.07 45.32
C LEU A 270 1.65 32.60 45.36
N ILE A 271 0.34 32.36 45.32
CA ILE A 271 -0.22 31.01 45.27
C ILE A 271 0.21 30.29 43.98
N LEU A 272 0.08 30.95 42.83
CA LEU A 272 0.50 30.37 41.55
C LEU A 272 1.99 30.01 41.56
N LEU A 273 2.83 30.90 42.09
CA LEU A 273 4.27 30.64 42.22
C LEU A 273 4.57 29.45 43.14
N GLN A 274 3.82 29.29 44.23
CA GLN A 274 3.96 28.14 45.14
C GLN A 274 3.55 26.84 44.46
N GLU A 275 2.47 26.83 43.68
CA GLU A 275 2.06 25.67 42.88
C GLU A 275 3.12 25.29 41.84
N GLU A 276 3.69 26.28 41.13
CA GLU A 276 4.77 26.06 40.17
C GLU A 276 6.02 25.48 40.84
N LYS A 277 6.39 26.01 42.01
CA LYS A 277 7.51 25.52 42.81
C LYS A 277 7.30 24.07 43.25
N VAL A 278 6.12 23.73 43.76
CA VAL A 278 5.78 22.33 44.13
C VAL A 278 5.83 21.41 42.92
N ARG A 279 5.25 21.82 41.79
CA ARG A 279 5.28 21.03 40.55
C ARG A 279 6.71 20.76 40.09
N PHE A 280 7.58 21.76 40.16
CA PHE A 280 8.99 21.61 39.81
C PHE A 280 9.72 20.67 40.77
N GLN A 281 9.51 20.81 42.08
CA GLN A 281 10.15 19.95 43.10
C GLN A 281 9.73 18.47 42.99
N LEU A 282 8.51 18.20 42.54
CA LEU A 282 8.02 16.84 42.30
C LEU A 282 8.46 16.28 40.94
N ASN A 283 8.66 17.14 39.94
CA ASN A 283 9.08 16.76 38.60
C ASN A 283 10.60 16.63 38.49
N LEU A 284 11.13 15.53 39.03
CA LEU A 284 12.57 15.27 39.06
C LEU A 284 13.08 14.77 37.70
N THR A 285 14.09 15.44 37.16
CA THR A 285 14.81 14.98 35.98
C THR A 285 15.70 13.79 36.32
N ILE A 286 15.45 12.65 35.67
CA ILE A 286 16.24 11.43 35.82
C ILE A 286 17.03 11.18 34.55
N GLN A 287 18.33 10.93 34.68
CA GLN A 287 19.20 10.56 33.58
C GLN A 287 19.28 9.04 33.46
N ILE A 288 18.94 8.51 32.28
CA ILE A 288 18.97 7.07 31.98
C ILE A 288 19.93 6.84 30.82
N LEU A 289 20.84 5.89 30.98
CA LEU A 289 21.76 5.48 29.92
C LEU A 289 21.13 4.34 29.11
N LEU A 290 20.85 4.61 27.83
CA LEU A 290 20.30 3.65 26.88
C LEU A 290 21.32 3.36 25.78
N LYS A 291 21.39 2.11 25.35
CA LYS A 291 22.24 1.69 24.21
C LYS A 291 21.53 1.99 22.88
N GLN A 292 22.32 2.18 21.83
CA GLN A 292 21.81 2.26 20.46
C GLN A 292 20.97 1.01 20.14
N GLY A 293 19.76 1.20 19.62
CA GLY A 293 18.76 0.14 19.39
C GLY A 293 17.76 -0.08 20.53
N GLN A 294 17.93 0.56 21.70
CA GLN A 294 16.88 0.68 22.72
C GLN A 294 16.04 1.96 22.54
N VAL A 295 16.56 2.90 21.75
CA VAL A 295 15.84 4.10 21.32
C VAL A 295 15.42 3.84 19.87
N GLU A 296 14.11 3.71 19.65
CA GLU A 296 13.51 3.43 18.34
C GLU A 296 13.14 4.70 17.57
N LEU A 297 13.62 5.86 18.03
CA LEU A 297 13.34 7.15 17.41
C LEU A 297 14.32 7.44 16.27
N GLU A 298 13.78 7.90 15.15
CA GLU A 298 14.56 8.38 14.01
C GLU A 298 15.11 9.77 14.31
N ASN A 299 16.25 9.82 15.01
CA ASN A 299 16.89 11.08 15.36
C ASN A 299 17.67 11.65 14.18
N PHE A 300 17.00 12.41 13.30
CA PHE A 300 17.64 13.17 12.23
C PHE A 300 18.05 14.60 12.62
N GLN A 301 17.82 15.02 13.87
CA GLN A 301 18.08 16.39 14.31
C GLN A 301 19.20 16.48 15.36
N LEU A 302 19.93 17.61 15.30
CA LEU A 302 21.03 17.97 16.19
C LEU A 302 20.57 18.22 17.65
N VAL A 303 19.26 18.43 17.83
CA VAL A 303 18.61 18.64 19.14
C VAL A 303 17.76 17.40 19.41
N LEU A 304 18.06 16.71 20.50
CA LEU A 304 17.36 15.51 20.91
C LEU A 304 16.06 15.90 21.63
N GLU A 305 15.03 16.21 20.87
CA GLU A 305 13.70 16.50 21.42
C GLU A 305 12.89 15.19 21.50
N TYR A 306 12.65 14.72 22.73
CA TYR A 306 11.98 13.45 23.02
C TYR A 306 10.54 13.63 23.54
N SER A 307 9.88 14.72 23.15
CA SER A 307 8.55 15.09 23.64
C SER A 307 7.50 13.99 23.39
N ASP A 308 7.64 13.25 22.30
CA ASP A 308 6.75 12.14 21.92
C ASP A 308 7.28 10.76 22.37
N ALA A 309 8.35 10.72 23.15
CA ALA A 309 8.97 9.47 23.59
C ALA A 309 8.27 8.91 24.83
N ILE A 310 7.97 7.61 24.81
CA ILE A 310 7.38 6.89 25.94
C ILE A 310 8.39 5.86 26.44
N LEU A 311 8.64 5.85 27.75
CA LEU A 311 9.46 4.82 28.38
C LEU A 311 8.63 3.56 28.61
N ILE A 312 8.94 2.49 27.87
CA ILE A 312 8.26 1.19 27.98
C ILE A 312 9.16 0.22 28.74
N ASN A 313 8.58 -0.54 29.69
CA ASN A 313 9.32 -1.58 30.38
C ASN A 313 9.70 -2.71 29.42
N LYS A 314 10.98 -3.10 29.45
CA LYS A 314 11.52 -4.18 28.62
C LYS A 314 10.75 -5.50 28.78
N SER A 315 10.22 -5.81 29.96
CA SER A 315 9.48 -7.04 30.22
C SER A 315 8.27 -7.18 29.29
N ILE A 316 7.56 -6.09 29.02
CA ILE A 316 6.39 -6.08 28.13
C ILE A 316 6.81 -6.50 26.71
N ILE A 317 7.94 -5.99 26.23
CA ILE A 317 8.48 -6.30 24.90
C ILE A 317 9.00 -7.75 24.87
N GLU A 318 9.67 -8.21 25.92
CA GLU A 318 10.15 -9.59 26.04
C GLU A 318 9.01 -10.60 26.10
N ASP A 319 7.94 -10.29 26.84
CA ASP A 319 6.73 -11.10 26.97
C ASP A 319 6.03 -11.19 25.61
N LEU A 320 5.82 -10.06 24.92
CA LEU A 320 5.29 -10.03 23.55
C LEU A 320 6.15 -10.85 22.59
N ASN A 321 7.47 -10.69 22.63
CA ASN A 321 8.39 -11.46 21.80
C ASN A 321 8.34 -12.96 22.10
N SER A 322 8.13 -13.35 23.36
CA SER A 322 7.95 -14.75 23.74
C SER A 322 6.68 -15.33 23.13
N VAL A 323 5.57 -14.59 23.20
CA VAL A 323 4.29 -14.97 22.59
C VAL A 323 4.43 -15.08 21.06
N ILE A 324 5.08 -14.12 20.42
CA ILE A 324 5.35 -14.13 18.98
C ILE A 324 6.16 -15.36 18.60
N ARG A 325 7.22 -15.71 19.35
CA ARG A 325 8.00 -16.93 19.09
C ARG A 325 7.18 -18.19 19.26
N THR A 326 6.37 -18.30 20.30
CA THR A 326 5.49 -19.46 20.52
C THR A 326 4.47 -19.60 19.40
N GLN A 327 3.85 -18.51 18.94
CA GLN A 327 2.95 -18.54 17.79
C GLN A 327 3.68 -18.88 16.49
N GLY A 328 4.89 -18.36 16.30
CA GLY A 328 5.76 -18.71 15.17
C GLY A 328 6.09 -20.20 15.15
N GLN A 329 6.43 -20.80 16.30
CA GLN A 329 6.67 -22.23 16.43
C GLN A 329 5.42 -23.06 16.12
N LYS A 330 4.24 -22.66 16.62
CA LYS A 330 2.97 -23.31 16.27
C LYS A 330 2.69 -23.26 14.77
N LYS A 331 2.92 -22.12 14.13
CA LYS A 331 2.78 -21.98 12.67
C LYS A 331 3.73 -22.91 11.93
N VAL A 332 4.99 -22.98 12.34
CA VAL A 332 5.98 -23.89 11.73
C VAL A 332 5.59 -25.34 11.91
N ALA A 333 5.13 -25.75 13.10
CA ALA A 333 4.64 -27.11 13.35
C ALA A 333 3.45 -27.46 12.45
N SER A 334 2.46 -26.56 12.34
CA SER A 334 1.31 -26.74 11.44
C SER A 334 1.74 -26.83 9.97
N MET A 335 2.72 -26.02 9.53
CA MET A 335 3.29 -26.14 8.18
C MET A 335 3.99 -27.48 7.96
N MET A 336 4.70 -28.02 8.96
CA MET A 336 5.32 -29.34 8.87
C MET A 336 4.27 -30.45 8.77
N GLU A 337 3.23 -30.41 9.59
CA GLU A 337 2.11 -31.36 9.52
C GLU A 337 1.44 -31.30 8.14
N SER A 338 1.17 -30.11 7.62
CA SER A 338 0.58 -29.93 6.27
C SER A 338 1.47 -30.51 5.18
N LYS A 339 2.80 -30.32 5.27
CA LYS A 339 3.76 -30.92 4.35
C LYS A 339 3.71 -32.45 4.42
N ASP A 340 3.69 -33.03 5.62
CA ASP A 340 3.67 -34.47 5.80
C ASP A 340 2.35 -35.10 5.32
N VAL A 341 1.23 -34.41 5.49
CA VAL A 341 -0.07 -34.79 4.90
C VAL A 341 0.03 -34.84 3.38
N HIS A 342 0.56 -33.80 2.74
CA HIS A 342 0.74 -33.80 1.27
C HIS A 342 1.65 -34.93 0.80
N LYS A 343 2.74 -35.20 1.53
CA LYS A 343 3.62 -36.34 1.22
C LYS A 343 2.86 -37.67 1.30
N ARG A 344 2.01 -37.87 2.32
CA ARG A 344 1.17 -39.08 2.44
C ARG A 344 0.14 -39.17 1.32
N ILE A 345 -0.52 -38.08 0.95
CA ILE A 345 -1.48 -38.04 -0.15
C ILE A 345 -0.80 -38.48 -1.44
N LEU A 346 0.35 -37.90 -1.78
CA LEU A 346 1.12 -38.29 -2.98
C LEU A 346 1.53 -39.76 -2.96
N GLN A 347 1.89 -40.30 -1.80
CA GLN A 347 2.22 -41.71 -1.65
C GLN A 347 0.98 -42.60 -1.91
N ILE A 348 -0.17 -42.25 -1.33
CA ILE A 348 -1.43 -42.98 -1.53
C ILE A 348 -1.89 -42.90 -2.99
N GLU A 349 -1.77 -41.74 -3.65
CA GLU A 349 -2.09 -41.58 -5.06
C GLU A 349 -1.21 -42.47 -5.95
N TRP A 350 0.09 -42.55 -5.64
CA TRP A 350 1.00 -43.45 -6.33
C TRP A 350 0.64 -44.92 -6.11
N GLU A 351 0.35 -45.31 -4.87
CA GLU A 351 -0.10 -46.67 -4.53
C GLU A 351 -1.40 -47.02 -5.25
N HIS A 352 -2.38 -46.09 -5.29
CA HIS A 352 -3.62 -46.26 -6.03
C HIS A 352 -3.37 -46.46 -7.53
N LYS A 353 -2.49 -45.64 -8.13
CA LYS A 353 -2.15 -45.77 -9.56
C LYS A 353 -1.48 -47.11 -9.86
N LYS A 354 -0.59 -47.56 -8.97
CA LYS A 354 0.03 -48.89 -9.07
C LYS A 354 -1.03 -50.00 -9.06
N MET A 355 -1.94 -49.98 -8.08
CA MET A 355 -3.01 -50.97 -7.97
C MET A 355 -3.96 -50.93 -9.17
N GLU A 356 -4.22 -49.75 -9.72
CA GLU A 356 -5.04 -49.58 -10.93
C GLU A 356 -4.38 -50.22 -12.17
N MET A 357 -3.07 -50.05 -12.34
CA MET A 357 -2.30 -50.73 -13.40
C MET A 357 -2.27 -52.25 -13.21
N GLU A 358 -2.08 -52.73 -11.97
CA GLU A 358 -2.15 -54.16 -11.68
C GLU A 358 -3.55 -54.74 -11.98
N ARG A 359 -4.61 -53.99 -11.68
CA ARG A 359 -5.99 -54.36 -12.04
C ARG A 359 -6.18 -54.43 -13.55
N GLU A 360 -5.65 -53.45 -14.30
CA GLU A 360 -5.71 -53.44 -15.76
C GLU A 360 -4.97 -54.64 -16.37
N ASP A 361 -3.77 -54.96 -15.88
CA ASP A 361 -3.00 -56.14 -16.30
C ASP A 361 -3.74 -57.46 -16.01
N LEU A 362 -4.33 -57.60 -14.82
CA LEU A 362 -5.15 -58.76 -14.48
C LEU A 362 -6.41 -58.86 -15.34
N ASN A 363 -7.08 -57.74 -15.63
CA ASN A 363 -8.23 -57.71 -16.53
C ASN A 363 -7.83 -58.11 -17.95
N GLN A 364 -6.68 -57.66 -18.45
CA GLN A 364 -6.17 -58.05 -19.75
C GLN A 364 -5.87 -59.55 -19.80
N LYS A 365 -5.21 -60.09 -18.78
CA LYS A 365 -4.97 -61.55 -18.65
C LYS A 365 -6.28 -62.34 -18.63
N ALA A 366 -7.30 -61.86 -17.91
CA ALA A 366 -8.62 -62.49 -17.89
C ALA A 366 -9.28 -62.46 -19.27
N TRP A 367 -9.19 -61.33 -19.99
CA TRP A 367 -9.64 -61.20 -21.37
C TRP A 367 -8.91 -62.17 -22.29
N ASP A 368 -7.58 -62.29 -22.19
CA ASP A 368 -6.78 -63.20 -23.01
C ASP A 368 -7.18 -64.66 -22.76
N ILE A 369 -7.49 -65.04 -21.51
CA ILE A 369 -8.02 -66.37 -21.15
C ILE A 369 -9.42 -66.59 -21.73
N GLN A 370 -10.30 -65.59 -21.68
CA GLN A 370 -11.64 -65.69 -22.25
C GLN A 370 -11.61 -65.79 -23.78
N MET A 371 -10.68 -65.06 -24.42
CA MET A 371 -10.51 -65.01 -25.87
C MET A 371 -9.63 -66.13 -26.42
N LEU A 372 -9.06 -66.96 -25.54
CA LEU A 372 -8.31 -68.17 -25.91
C LEU A 372 -9.27 -69.17 -26.57
N PHE A 373 -9.28 -69.14 -27.90
CA PHE A 373 -10.12 -70.00 -28.71
C PHE A 373 -9.61 -71.45 -28.62
N PHE A 374 -10.34 -72.31 -27.91
CA PHE A 374 -10.06 -73.74 -27.92
C PHE A 374 -10.49 -74.33 -29.26
N SER A 375 -9.54 -74.56 -30.16
CA SER A 375 -9.80 -75.34 -31.38
C SER A 375 -10.39 -76.71 -31.02
N ARG A 376 -11.32 -77.22 -31.85
CA ARG A 376 -11.97 -78.52 -31.68
C ARG A 376 -10.97 -79.66 -31.42
N ASP A 377 -9.78 -79.57 -32.00
CA ASP A 377 -8.73 -80.59 -31.82
C ASP A 377 -8.17 -80.60 -30.38
N ARG A 378 -8.00 -79.42 -29.77
CA ARG A 378 -7.56 -79.29 -28.36
C ARG A 378 -8.66 -79.74 -27.40
N GLN A 379 -9.92 -79.53 -27.76
CA GLN A 379 -11.07 -79.98 -26.96
C GLN A 379 -11.24 -81.50 -26.99
N LYS A 380 -10.94 -82.15 -28.12
CA LYS A 380 -10.91 -83.62 -28.25
C LYS A 380 -9.77 -84.26 -27.44
N TYR A 381 -8.59 -83.64 -27.44
CA TYR A 381 -7.44 -84.10 -26.63
C TYR A 381 -7.73 -84.09 -25.12
N LEU A 382 -8.44 -83.07 -24.62
CA LEU A 382 -8.72 -82.94 -23.19
C LEU A 382 -9.86 -83.85 -22.68
N ASN A 383 -10.80 -84.22 -23.55
CA ASN A 383 -12.01 -84.97 -23.16
C ASN A 383 -11.89 -86.49 -23.34
N GLU A 384 -11.01 -86.99 -24.21
CA GLU A 384 -10.85 -88.43 -24.41
C GLU A 384 -9.64 -88.99 -23.67
N PRO A 385 -9.83 -90.00 -22.80
CA PRO A 385 -8.72 -90.57 -22.02
C PRO A 385 -7.72 -91.38 -22.86
N ASN A 386 -8.03 -91.66 -24.14
CA ASN A 386 -7.20 -92.47 -25.02
C ASN A 386 -7.15 -91.90 -26.45
N TYR A 387 -6.93 -90.58 -26.54
CA TYR A 387 -6.87 -89.81 -27.79
C TYR A 387 -5.90 -90.42 -28.83
N GLU A 388 -4.80 -91.03 -28.36
CA GLU A 388 -3.78 -91.64 -29.19
C GLU A 388 -4.28 -92.89 -29.92
N ALA A 389 -5.19 -93.66 -29.31
CA ALA A 389 -5.84 -94.80 -29.94
C ALA A 389 -6.86 -94.36 -31.01
N LEU A 390 -7.56 -93.24 -30.80
CA LEU A 390 -8.54 -92.74 -31.77
C LEU A 390 -7.84 -92.16 -33.02
N ILE A 391 -6.72 -91.46 -32.82
CA ILE A 391 -5.85 -91.03 -33.92
C ILE A 391 -5.28 -92.23 -34.67
N SER A 392 -4.82 -93.29 -33.99
CA SER A 392 -4.25 -94.45 -34.69
C SER A 392 -5.27 -95.18 -35.57
N ILE A 393 -6.52 -95.29 -35.12
CA ILE A 393 -7.64 -95.82 -35.92
C ILE A 393 -7.90 -94.93 -37.14
N GLN A 394 -7.92 -93.62 -36.94
CA GLN A 394 -8.17 -92.67 -38.04
C GLN A 394 -7.02 -92.65 -39.06
N ILE A 395 -5.77 -92.76 -38.60
CA ILE A 395 -4.59 -92.96 -39.45
C ILE A 395 -4.74 -94.27 -40.23
N GLY A 396 -5.11 -95.38 -39.59
CA GLY A 396 -5.31 -96.67 -40.26
C GLY A 396 -6.37 -96.62 -41.38
N ILE A 397 -7.49 -95.93 -41.17
CA ILE A 397 -8.52 -95.73 -42.20
C ILE A 397 -7.99 -94.89 -43.37
N MET A 398 -7.21 -93.84 -43.08
CA MET A 398 -6.58 -93.01 -44.10
C MET A 398 -5.54 -93.78 -44.91
N GLU A 399 -4.68 -94.59 -44.25
CA GLU A 399 -3.70 -95.44 -44.92
C GLU A 399 -4.36 -96.46 -45.85
N GLN A 400 -5.48 -97.05 -45.42
CA GLN A 400 -6.25 -97.99 -46.25
C GLN A 400 -6.86 -97.30 -47.47
N THR A 401 -7.34 -96.06 -47.31
CA THR A 401 -7.86 -95.23 -48.41
C THR A 401 -6.76 -94.85 -49.40
N ILE A 402 -5.57 -94.48 -48.90
CA ILE A 402 -4.39 -94.17 -49.72
C ILE A 402 -3.96 -95.41 -50.52
N ALA A 403 -3.96 -96.60 -49.92
CA ALA A 403 -3.59 -97.83 -50.61
C ALA A 403 -4.56 -98.18 -51.76
N VAL A 404 -5.86 -97.91 -51.60
CA VAL A 404 -6.85 -98.05 -52.67
C VAL A 404 -6.58 -97.05 -53.79
N LEU A 405 -6.33 -95.77 -53.44
CA LEU A 405 -6.00 -94.74 -54.42
C LEU A 405 -4.73 -95.07 -55.20
N ASP A 406 -3.68 -95.57 -54.54
CA ASP A 406 -2.41 -95.96 -55.18
C ASP A 406 -2.59 -97.13 -56.15
N LYS A 407 -3.38 -98.17 -55.79
CA LYS A 407 -3.73 -99.24 -56.73
C LYS A 407 -4.46 -98.71 -57.97
N THR A 408 -5.37 -97.77 -57.78
CA THR A 408 -6.14 -97.15 -58.86
C THR A 408 -5.24 -96.30 -59.76
N HIS A 409 -4.33 -95.53 -59.16
CA HIS A 409 -3.35 -94.72 -59.87
C HIS A 409 -2.40 -95.58 -60.71
N LYS A 410 -1.85 -96.67 -60.14
CA LYS A 410 -0.99 -97.62 -60.87
C LYS A 410 -1.69 -98.21 -62.10
N LYS A 411 -2.98 -98.57 -61.98
CA LYS A 411 -3.79 -99.05 -63.12
C LYS A 411 -3.95 -97.98 -64.20
N ASN A 412 -4.18 -96.72 -63.82
CA ASN A 412 -4.30 -95.60 -64.75
C ASN A 412 -2.98 -95.29 -65.46
N VAL A 413 -1.85 -95.32 -64.74
CA VAL A 413 -0.52 -95.15 -65.32
C VAL A 413 -0.23 -96.23 -66.36
N GLU A 414 -0.57 -97.50 -66.09
CA GLU A 414 -0.38 -98.59 -67.03
C GLU A 414 -1.21 -98.41 -68.32
N ASN A 415 -2.44 -97.88 -68.20
CA ASN A 415 -3.28 -97.54 -69.34
C ASN A 415 -2.69 -96.40 -70.17
N CYS A 416 -2.18 -95.34 -69.53
CA CYS A 416 -1.50 -94.24 -70.22
C CYS A 416 -0.24 -94.71 -70.96
N LYS A 417 0.57 -95.61 -70.36
CA LYS A 417 1.74 -96.22 -71.03
C LYS A 417 1.35 -97.01 -72.28
N LYS A 418 0.24 -97.76 -72.25
CA LYS A 418 -0.29 -98.48 -73.42
C LYS A 418 -0.74 -97.51 -74.53
N LEU A 419 -1.36 -96.39 -74.16
CA LEU A 419 -1.77 -95.35 -75.11
C LEU A 419 -0.56 -94.67 -75.77
N LEU A 420 0.46 -94.32 -74.98
CA LEU A 420 1.72 -93.76 -75.47
C LEU A 420 2.41 -94.69 -76.49
N LYS A 421 2.44 -96.01 -76.23
CA LYS A 421 2.97 -96.98 -77.20
C LYS A 421 2.17 -97.02 -78.51
N LYS A 422 0.84 -96.84 -78.47
CA LYS A 422 0.01 -96.76 -79.68
C LYS A 422 0.29 -95.48 -80.47
N LEU A 423 0.37 -94.34 -79.80
CA LEU A 423 0.68 -93.06 -80.43
C LEU A 423 2.10 -93.04 -81.03
N GLY A 424 3.09 -93.64 -80.36
CA GLY A 424 4.45 -93.79 -80.91
C GLY A 424 4.48 -94.60 -82.21
N LYS A 425 3.70 -95.69 -82.30
CA LYS A 425 3.57 -96.44 -83.57
C LYS A 425 2.95 -95.60 -84.69
N PHE A 426 1.97 -94.77 -84.34
CA PHE A 426 1.30 -93.87 -85.29
C PHE A 426 2.24 -92.77 -85.79
N SER A 427 3.07 -92.21 -84.90
CA SER A 427 4.13 -91.25 -85.25
C SER A 427 5.12 -91.87 -86.22
N ASN A 428 5.65 -93.06 -85.90
CA ASN A 428 6.60 -93.75 -86.80
C ASN A 428 5.99 -94.04 -88.18
N GLN A 429 4.71 -94.42 -88.26
CA GLN A 429 4.02 -94.57 -89.54
C GLN A 429 3.95 -93.26 -90.33
N LYS A 430 3.70 -92.13 -89.65
CA LYS A 430 3.71 -90.80 -90.28
C LYS A 430 5.11 -90.37 -90.70
N ASP A 431 6.14 -90.69 -89.93
CA ASP A 431 7.53 -90.38 -90.26
C ASP A 431 7.99 -91.17 -91.51
N ILE A 432 7.62 -92.46 -91.60
CA ILE A 432 7.87 -93.27 -92.81
C ILE A 432 7.16 -92.67 -94.02
N ALA A 433 5.88 -92.29 -93.88
CA ALA A 433 5.13 -91.66 -94.97
C ALA A 433 5.75 -90.31 -95.40
N ASN A 434 6.19 -89.48 -94.46
CA ASN A 434 6.90 -88.23 -94.74
C ASN A 434 8.25 -88.45 -95.42
N TYR A 435 8.98 -89.49 -95.03
CA TYR A 435 10.23 -89.88 -95.68
C TYR A 435 9.97 -90.31 -97.13
N THR A 436 8.96 -91.14 -97.38
CA THR A 436 8.55 -91.53 -98.74
C THR A 436 8.17 -90.30 -99.57
N LEU A 437 7.39 -89.37 -99.01
CA LEU A 437 7.03 -88.12 -99.70
C LEU A 437 8.27 -87.28 -100.04
N SER A 438 9.24 -87.23 -99.13
CA SER A 438 10.50 -86.48 -99.33
C SER A 438 11.37 -87.11 -100.41
N CYS A 439 11.37 -88.45 -100.52
CA CYS A 439 12.02 -89.14 -101.63
C CYS A 439 11.34 -88.84 -102.97
N ASN A 440 10.00 -88.91 -103.03
CA ASN A 440 9.24 -88.58 -104.23
C ASN A 440 9.45 -87.11 -104.65
N LEU A 441 9.48 -86.18 -103.69
CA LEU A 441 9.74 -84.77 -103.96
C LEU A 441 11.12 -84.58 -104.60
N ARG A 442 12.13 -85.31 -104.13
CA ARG A 442 13.49 -85.28 -104.68
C ARG A 442 13.56 -85.87 -106.09
N GLU A 443 12.86 -86.96 -106.36
CA GLU A 443 12.74 -87.51 -107.73
C GLU A 443 12.04 -86.51 -108.68
N GLU A 444 10.94 -85.89 -108.26
CA GLU A 444 10.28 -84.85 -109.05
C GLU A 444 11.17 -83.62 -109.23
N LEU A 445 11.98 -83.24 -108.23
CA LEU A 445 12.92 -82.13 -108.36
C LEU A 445 14.00 -82.41 -109.41
N VAL A 446 14.50 -83.66 -109.45
CA VAL A 446 15.43 -84.12 -110.49
C VAL A 446 14.74 -84.13 -111.87
N ALA A 447 13.51 -84.65 -111.95
CA ALA A 447 12.74 -84.63 -113.20
C ALA A 447 12.41 -83.20 -113.69
N VAL A 448 12.26 -82.24 -112.78
CA VAL A 448 12.06 -80.82 -113.08
C VAL A 448 13.39 -80.15 -113.46
N SER A 449 14.51 -80.47 -112.80
CA SER A 449 15.82 -79.95 -113.21
C SER A 449 16.24 -80.49 -114.58
N GLU A 450 16.03 -81.77 -114.86
CA GLU A 450 16.27 -82.37 -116.17
C GLU A 450 15.36 -81.74 -117.24
N ARG A 451 14.06 -81.53 -116.94
CA ARG A 451 13.16 -80.79 -117.84
C ARG A 451 13.59 -79.33 -118.03
N LYS A 452 14.11 -78.67 -117.00
CA LYS A 452 14.62 -77.30 -117.06
C LYS A 452 15.90 -77.22 -117.88
N ASP A 453 16.79 -78.20 -117.79
CA ASP A 453 18.01 -78.28 -118.57
C ASP A 453 17.74 -78.64 -120.04
N ILE A 454 16.74 -79.50 -120.31
CA ILE A 454 16.22 -79.74 -121.68
C ILE A 454 15.58 -78.47 -122.26
N CYS A 455 14.83 -77.71 -121.46
CA CYS A 455 14.19 -76.46 -121.89
C CYS A 455 15.20 -75.31 -122.07
N ASN A 456 16.31 -75.32 -121.33
CA ASN A 456 17.40 -74.37 -121.50
C ASN A 456 18.35 -74.74 -122.66
N ALA A 457 18.50 -76.03 -122.98
CA ALA A 457 19.23 -76.51 -124.16
C ALA A 457 18.44 -76.33 -125.46
N MET A 458 17.09 -76.39 -125.42
CA MET A 458 16.22 -76.02 -126.53
C MET A 458 15.85 -74.54 -126.47
N GLY A 459 16.76 -73.68 -126.92
CA GLY A 459 16.55 -72.23 -127.01
C GLY A 459 15.28 -71.85 -127.78
N SER A 460 14.18 -71.63 -127.06
CA SER A 460 12.93 -71.13 -127.61
C SER A 460 12.22 -70.23 -126.59
N LYS A 461 12.90 -69.13 -126.28
CA LYS A 461 12.43 -67.99 -125.47
C LYS A 461 11.27 -67.19 -126.11
N LEU A 462 10.53 -67.73 -127.08
CA LEU A 462 9.59 -66.94 -127.90
C LEU A 462 8.19 -67.55 -128.11
N THR A 463 7.89 -68.73 -127.54
CA THR A 463 6.62 -69.42 -127.84
C THR A 463 5.60 -69.37 -126.71
N CYS A 464 6.01 -69.44 -125.44
CA CYS A 464 5.04 -69.45 -124.32
C CYS A 464 4.40 -68.08 -124.03
N GLU A 465 5.12 -66.97 -124.21
CA GLU A 465 4.53 -65.63 -124.01
C GLU A 465 3.45 -65.31 -125.07
N LYS A 466 3.61 -65.77 -126.32
CA LYS A 466 2.57 -65.61 -127.36
C LYS A 466 1.31 -66.41 -127.04
N ILE A 467 1.45 -67.64 -126.54
CA ILE A 467 0.30 -68.49 -126.19
C ILE A 467 -0.47 -67.93 -125.00
N VAL A 468 0.23 -67.35 -124.00
CA VAL A 468 -0.43 -66.71 -122.86
C VAL A 468 -1.22 -65.47 -123.30
N LYS A 469 -0.67 -64.67 -124.23
CA LYS A 469 -1.35 -63.49 -124.77
C LYS A 469 -2.57 -63.86 -125.62
N GLU A 470 -2.45 -64.85 -126.50
CA GLU A 470 -3.58 -65.36 -127.29
C GLU A 470 -4.66 -66.01 -126.42
N ARG A 471 -4.29 -66.75 -125.36
CA ARG A 471 -5.28 -67.31 -124.42
C ARG A 471 -6.01 -66.21 -123.65
N TYR A 472 -5.31 -65.15 -123.25
CA TYR A 472 -5.93 -64.02 -122.56
C TYR A 472 -6.90 -63.25 -123.48
N GLU A 473 -6.51 -63.00 -124.74
CA GLU A 473 -7.38 -62.36 -125.74
C GLU A 473 -8.59 -63.24 -126.10
N ASN A 474 -8.39 -64.56 -126.27
CA ASN A 474 -9.48 -65.51 -126.51
C ASN A 474 -10.42 -65.64 -125.31
N MET A 475 -9.91 -65.62 -124.08
CA MET A 475 -10.74 -65.64 -122.88
C MET A 475 -11.59 -64.37 -122.76
N MET A 476 -11.01 -63.20 -123.07
CA MET A 476 -11.74 -61.93 -123.09
C MET A 476 -12.79 -61.90 -124.20
N GLN A 477 -12.50 -62.44 -125.39
CA GLN A 477 -13.49 -62.59 -126.47
C GLN A 477 -14.61 -63.58 -126.10
N GLN A 478 -14.28 -64.73 -125.49
CA GLN A 478 -15.28 -65.67 -124.99
C GLN A 478 -16.19 -65.04 -123.93
N GLN A 479 -15.64 -64.24 -123.02
CA GLN A 479 -16.43 -63.56 -121.99
C GLN A 479 -17.36 -62.49 -122.58
N LYS A 480 -16.89 -61.79 -123.62
CA LYS A 480 -17.70 -60.82 -124.36
C LYS A 480 -18.82 -61.51 -125.13
N LEU A 481 -18.54 -62.64 -125.78
CA LEU A 481 -19.51 -63.46 -126.50
C LEU A 481 -20.53 -64.13 -125.56
N THR A 482 -20.11 -64.59 -124.37
CA THR A 482 -21.04 -65.14 -123.36
C THR A 482 -21.93 -64.07 -122.75
N ASN A 483 -21.43 -62.85 -122.55
CA ASN A 483 -22.29 -61.74 -122.12
C ASN A 483 -23.30 -61.34 -123.20
N ILE A 484 -22.89 -61.29 -124.47
CA ILE A 484 -23.82 -61.04 -125.59
C ILE A 484 -24.84 -62.19 -125.69
N SER A 485 -24.42 -63.45 -125.57
CA SER A 485 -25.29 -64.63 -125.57
C SER A 485 -26.29 -64.60 -124.41
N LYS A 486 -25.88 -64.17 -123.20
CA LYS A 486 -26.79 -63.98 -122.06
C LYS A 486 -27.80 -62.86 -122.30
N GLN A 487 -27.39 -61.70 -122.82
CA GLN A 487 -28.32 -60.62 -123.18
C GLN A 487 -29.30 -61.04 -124.28
N GLN A 488 -28.83 -61.79 -125.27
CA GLN A 488 -29.68 -62.35 -126.32
C GLN A 488 -30.65 -63.40 -125.75
N ALA A 489 -30.22 -64.24 -124.80
CA ALA A 489 -31.09 -65.20 -124.11
C ALA A 489 -32.16 -64.50 -123.25
N GLU A 490 -31.82 -63.39 -122.59
CA GLU A 490 -32.79 -62.53 -121.89
C GLU A 490 -33.81 -61.93 -122.85
N GLN A 491 -33.36 -61.38 -123.99
CA GLN A 491 -34.26 -60.85 -125.02
C GLN A 491 -35.14 -61.94 -125.64
N ILE A 492 -34.60 -63.15 -125.87
CA ILE A 492 -35.37 -64.30 -126.36
C ILE A 492 -36.39 -64.75 -125.31
N SER A 493 -36.06 -64.75 -124.03
CA SER A 493 -36.99 -65.06 -122.93
C SER A 493 -38.14 -64.04 -122.85
N VAL A 494 -37.83 -62.75 -123.02
CA VAL A 494 -38.85 -61.69 -123.11
C VAL A 494 -39.72 -61.87 -124.36
N LEU A 495 -39.12 -62.21 -125.51
CA LEU A 495 -39.88 -62.48 -126.74
C LEU A 495 -40.69 -63.78 -126.66
N GLN A 496 -40.22 -64.80 -125.93
CA GLN A 496 -40.95 -66.05 -125.69
C GLN A 496 -42.15 -65.81 -124.78
N THR A 497 -42.01 -65.02 -123.71
CA THR A 497 -43.14 -64.61 -122.87
C THR A 497 -44.14 -63.75 -123.65
N GLU A 498 -43.67 -62.91 -124.58
CA GLU A 498 -44.55 -62.15 -125.49
C GLU A 498 -45.25 -63.06 -126.52
N VAL A 499 -44.57 -64.10 -127.03
CA VAL A 499 -45.18 -65.14 -127.89
C VAL A 499 -46.18 -65.99 -127.12
N GLU A 500 -45.90 -66.34 -125.86
CA GLU A 500 -46.86 -67.02 -124.98
C GLU A 500 -48.06 -66.12 -124.71
N ARG A 501 -47.85 -64.83 -124.46
CA ARG A 501 -48.93 -63.83 -124.35
C ARG A 501 -49.77 -63.74 -125.63
N LEU A 502 -49.15 -63.85 -126.81
CA LEU A 502 -49.84 -63.88 -128.10
C LEU A 502 -50.53 -65.23 -128.36
N ARG A 503 -49.96 -66.37 -127.93
CA ARG A 503 -50.59 -67.71 -128.00
C ARG A 503 -51.83 -67.79 -127.10
N MET A 504 -51.78 -67.18 -125.91
CA MET A 504 -52.90 -67.05 -124.98
C MET A 504 -54.07 -66.22 -125.56
N LYS A 505 -53.86 -65.49 -126.66
CA LYS A 505 -54.88 -64.67 -127.30
C LYS A 505 -55.60 -65.38 -128.45
N THR A 506 -55.01 -66.42 -129.03
CA THR A 506 -55.58 -67.15 -130.18
C THR A 506 -56.04 -68.55 -129.82
N PHE A 507 -55.67 -69.09 -128.66
CA PHE A 507 -56.18 -70.37 -128.13
C PHE A 507 -56.35 -70.32 -126.59
N PRO A 508 -57.54 -70.64 -126.02
CA PRO A 508 -57.80 -70.59 -124.57
C PRO A 508 -57.20 -71.81 -123.86
N ALA A 509 -56.43 -71.58 -122.79
CA ALA A 509 -55.31 -72.41 -122.36
C ALA A 509 -55.65 -73.63 -121.49
N LEU A 510 -55.23 -74.81 -121.96
CA LEU A 510 -55.08 -76.05 -121.19
C LEU A 510 -53.64 -76.13 -120.69
N VAL A 511 -53.44 -75.85 -119.42
CA VAL A 511 -52.14 -75.93 -118.75
C VAL A 511 -52.17 -77.14 -117.82
N GLN A 512 -51.26 -78.07 -118.07
CA GLN A 512 -50.96 -79.18 -117.18
C GLN A 512 -49.55 -78.93 -116.59
N MET A 513 -49.52 -79.02 -115.24
CA MET A 513 -48.45 -78.92 -114.23
C MET A 513 -47.03 -78.50 -114.60
#